data_AF-A0A673JXH9-F1
#
_entry.id   AF-A0A673JXH9-F1
#
_cell.length_a   1.000
_cell.length_b   1.000
_cell.length_c   1.000
_cell.angle_alpha   90.00
_cell.angle_beta   90.00
_cell.angle_gamma   90.00
#
_symmetry.space_group_name_H-M   'P 1'
#
loop_
_entity.id
_entity.type
_entity.pdbx_description
1 polymer ?
#
loop_
_entity_poly.entity_id
_entity_poly.type
_entity_poly.pdbx_seq_one_letter_code
_entity_poly.pdbx_strand_id
1 'polypeptide(L)'
;MGANTSQVSDLSESQSIRTLIGPDAISENEPFWNQLISFTFTSPTSMFGVFDHLSVSLLVQNNPRSGNFGALVRVFLSRTKELKISTECQDQLFIWQAHNALFLVRCLLKVFIREMNEEELHLQFSYQERAPGTYDSICEDLLEELACNLVHLIVEVPLLDITYNILFEAVTTLLVLLSYQLFHKEVLKEGLIYGYLTRGRCLSLTSRLVKTLLYNFIRQEKCPAATHVLQTQSEGGGLLYGLASGVASGLWSVFTLGGVGSRPGAEQDQNPLPLSNQSLLLLLVLANLTDSPDTPNPYRQAVTCFKNTQDSSSIPSPQPHTFQINFNSLYTALCEQQKSDQVTLLLYTLLHQNSNMRTYILSRTDMENLVLPILEILYHVEERNSHHVYMALIILLILTEDDTFNRSIHEVILKNISWYTERVLTEISLGSLLILVVIRTIQFNMTRTRDKYLHTNCLAALANMSAQFRNLHQYAAQRIISLFALLSKKHNKVLEQATQSLRGPLGADDTAVLPDYAQDLNVIEEVIRMMLEIINSCLSNSLHHNPNLLYALLYKRELFEQFRSHPSFQDIMQNLDTVRRDSVFLLSSKHSSVYIYSCLQHPN
;
A
#
# COMPACT_ATOMS: atom_id res chain seq x y z
N MET A 1 -37.95 -12.41 29.01
CA MET A 1 -38.65 -12.86 27.79
C MET A 1 -37.59 -13.20 26.76
N GLY A 2 -37.54 -14.45 26.31
CA GLY A 2 -36.42 -14.99 25.53
C GLY A 2 -36.37 -14.42 24.12
N ALA A 3 -35.20 -13.89 23.74
CA ALA A 3 -34.90 -13.58 22.36
C ALA A 3 -34.64 -14.91 21.62
N ASN A 4 -35.58 -15.32 20.77
CA ASN A 4 -35.38 -16.45 19.86
C ASN A 4 -34.40 -16.00 18.77
N THR A 5 -33.18 -16.53 18.81
CA THR A 5 -32.12 -16.25 17.83
C THR A 5 -32.30 -17.12 16.59
N SER A 6 -32.79 -16.54 15.49
CA SER A 6 -32.88 -17.20 14.18
C SER A 6 -31.59 -17.01 13.36
N GLN A 7 -31.20 -18.01 12.56
CA GLN A 7 -29.94 -18.03 11.76
C GLN A 7 -30.11 -17.39 10.36
N VAL A 8 -29.01 -17.04 9.68
CA VAL A 8 -29.04 -16.33 8.36
C VAL A 8 -29.53 -17.17 7.19
N SER A 9 -29.50 -18.49 7.29
CA SER A 9 -30.15 -19.35 6.29
C SER A 9 -31.65 -19.04 6.15
N ASP A 10 -32.27 -18.49 7.19
CA ASP A 10 -33.69 -18.13 7.18
C ASP A 10 -33.95 -16.66 6.76
N LEU A 11 -32.91 -15.85 6.50
CA LEU A 11 -33.05 -14.40 6.31
C LEU A 11 -33.55 -13.99 4.91
N SER A 12 -33.14 -14.66 3.83
CA SER A 12 -33.68 -14.41 2.48
C SER A 12 -35.15 -14.83 2.34
N GLU A 13 -35.58 -15.81 3.15
CA GLU A 13 -36.97 -16.24 3.29
C GLU A 13 -37.72 -15.54 4.43
N SER A 14 -37.02 -14.74 5.25
CA SER A 14 -37.59 -14.11 6.44
C SER A 14 -38.63 -13.06 6.05
N GLN A 15 -39.80 -13.18 6.67
CA GLN A 15 -40.86 -12.19 6.59
C GLN A 15 -40.33 -10.78 6.91
N SER A 16 -39.33 -10.65 7.79
CA SER A 16 -38.78 -9.36 8.19
C SER A 16 -38.05 -8.63 7.05
N ILE A 17 -37.27 -9.33 6.22
CA ILE A 17 -36.65 -8.71 5.04
C ILE A 17 -37.72 -8.35 4.00
N ARG A 18 -38.70 -9.23 3.79
CA ARG A 18 -39.81 -8.98 2.84
C ARG A 18 -40.63 -7.76 3.24
N THR A 19 -40.85 -7.56 4.53
CA THR A 19 -41.51 -6.36 5.06
C THR A 19 -40.64 -5.12 4.85
N LEU A 20 -39.32 -5.19 5.08
CA LEU A 20 -38.40 -4.07 4.85
C LEU A 20 -38.40 -3.58 3.39
N ILE A 21 -38.36 -4.51 2.43
CA ILE A 21 -38.37 -4.20 0.98
C ILE A 21 -39.79 -3.98 0.41
N GLY A 22 -40.81 -4.08 1.27
CA GLY A 22 -42.21 -3.97 0.90
C GLY A 22 -42.63 -2.55 0.51
N PRO A 23 -43.84 -2.41 -0.06
CA PRO A 23 -44.39 -1.11 -0.46
C PRO A 23 -44.92 -0.29 0.73
N ASP A 24 -45.19 -0.93 1.87
CA ASP A 24 -45.77 -0.28 3.04
C ASP A 24 -44.69 0.42 3.88
N ALA A 25 -45.00 1.64 4.34
CA ALA A 25 -44.11 2.44 5.18
C ALA A 25 -44.08 1.92 6.63
N ILE A 26 -42.88 1.77 7.17
CA ILE A 26 -42.64 1.34 8.56
C ILE A 26 -42.24 2.56 9.40
N SER A 27 -43.01 2.89 10.43
CA SER A 27 -42.66 3.99 11.34
C SER A 27 -41.42 3.66 12.17
N GLU A 28 -40.60 4.66 12.47
CA GLU A 28 -39.36 4.55 13.28
C GLU A 28 -39.61 3.97 14.68
N ASN A 29 -40.82 4.12 15.21
CA ASN A 29 -41.21 3.68 16.55
C ASN A 29 -41.81 2.25 16.58
N GLU A 30 -41.92 1.58 15.44
CA GLU A 30 -42.48 0.23 15.36
C GLU A 30 -41.56 -0.80 16.07
N PRO A 31 -42.13 -1.76 16.84
CA PRO A 31 -41.35 -2.84 17.45
C PRO A 31 -40.67 -3.75 16.42
N PHE A 32 -41.09 -3.67 15.16
CA PHE A 32 -40.45 -4.31 14.01
C PHE A 32 -38.92 -4.11 14.01
N TRP A 33 -38.45 -2.89 14.24
CA TRP A 33 -37.02 -2.57 14.18
C TRP A 33 -36.21 -3.34 15.22
N ASN A 34 -36.73 -3.43 16.45
CA ASN A 34 -36.09 -4.19 17.53
C ASN A 34 -36.01 -5.68 17.20
N GLN A 35 -37.02 -6.23 16.52
CA GLN A 35 -36.99 -7.63 16.06
C GLN A 35 -35.96 -7.80 14.94
N LEU A 36 -35.96 -6.94 13.93
CA LEU A 36 -35.06 -7.00 12.77
C LEU A 36 -33.57 -6.87 13.16
N ILE A 37 -33.24 -5.92 14.03
CA ILE A 37 -31.85 -5.69 14.46
C ILE A 37 -31.40 -6.65 15.56
N SER A 38 -32.30 -7.46 16.11
CA SER A 38 -31.97 -8.52 17.07
C SER A 38 -31.78 -9.89 16.42
N PHE A 39 -31.70 -9.97 15.08
CA PHE A 39 -31.29 -11.19 14.39
C PHE A 39 -29.79 -11.41 14.50
N THR A 40 -29.37 -12.67 14.62
CA THR A 40 -27.95 -13.03 14.58
C THR A 40 -27.52 -13.20 13.13
N PHE A 41 -26.87 -12.18 12.57
CA PHE A 41 -26.33 -12.24 11.22
C PHE A 41 -25.06 -13.11 11.16
N THR A 42 -25.16 -14.42 10.91
CA THR A 42 -24.07 -15.25 10.37
C THR A 42 -23.71 -14.83 8.95
N SER A 43 -22.53 -14.24 8.75
CA SER A 43 -22.09 -13.70 7.46
C SER A 43 -22.25 -14.71 6.31
N PRO A 44 -23.03 -14.41 5.26
CA PRO A 44 -23.06 -15.24 4.08
C PRO A 44 -21.78 -15.01 3.29
N THR A 45 -21.18 -16.12 2.85
CA THR A 45 -20.00 -16.25 1.99
C THR A 45 -20.14 -15.52 0.64
N SER A 46 -21.27 -14.86 0.38
CA SER A 46 -21.49 -13.93 -0.72
C SER A 46 -22.45 -12.80 -0.29
N MET A 47 -22.16 -11.57 -0.70
CA MET A 47 -23.07 -10.41 -0.56
C MET A 47 -24.41 -10.57 -1.29
N PHE A 48 -24.54 -11.61 -2.13
CA PHE A 48 -25.77 -12.01 -2.77
C PHE A 48 -26.62 -12.94 -1.90
N GLY A 49 -26.11 -13.42 -0.76
CA GLY A 49 -26.85 -14.33 0.12
C GLY A 49 -27.91 -13.65 1.00
N VAL A 50 -27.85 -12.34 1.21
CA VAL A 50 -28.86 -11.60 2.01
C VAL A 50 -30.03 -11.13 1.13
N PHE A 51 -29.74 -10.68 -0.09
CA PHE A 51 -30.73 -10.18 -1.03
C PHE A 51 -30.47 -10.78 -2.42
N ASP A 52 -31.39 -11.62 -2.89
CA ASP A 52 -31.41 -12.08 -4.28
C ASP A 52 -31.70 -10.91 -5.24
N HIS A 53 -31.34 -11.08 -6.53
CA HIS A 53 -31.54 -10.07 -7.59
C HIS A 53 -32.98 -9.52 -7.66
N LEU A 54 -33.98 -10.36 -7.40
CA LEU A 54 -35.40 -9.97 -7.34
C LEU A 54 -35.71 -9.03 -6.17
N SER A 55 -35.15 -9.31 -4.99
CA SER A 55 -35.32 -8.52 -3.77
C SER A 55 -34.66 -7.15 -3.91
N VAL A 56 -33.52 -7.08 -4.60
CA VAL A 56 -32.83 -5.83 -4.96
C VAL A 56 -33.70 -4.96 -5.86
N SER A 57 -34.27 -5.53 -6.92
CA SER A 57 -35.13 -4.78 -7.85
C SER A 57 -36.39 -4.24 -7.16
N LEU A 58 -37.01 -5.05 -6.30
CA LEU A 58 -38.17 -4.65 -5.50
C LEU A 58 -37.84 -3.51 -4.52
N LEU A 59 -36.70 -3.60 -3.83
CA LEU A 59 -36.27 -2.55 -2.90
C LEU A 59 -36.08 -1.21 -3.63
N VAL A 60 -35.37 -1.20 -4.76
CA VAL A 60 -35.11 0.03 -5.53
C VAL A 60 -36.41 0.68 -6.02
N GLN A 61 -37.43 -0.12 -6.37
CA GLN A 61 -38.72 0.39 -6.82
C GLN A 61 -39.63 0.85 -5.68
N ASN A 62 -39.64 0.13 -4.56
CA ASN A 62 -40.58 0.37 -3.46
C ASN A 62 -40.07 1.41 -2.46
N ASN A 63 -38.76 1.49 -2.23
CA ASN A 63 -38.20 2.39 -1.20
C ASN A 63 -38.51 3.87 -1.44
N PRO A 64 -38.52 4.40 -2.70
CA PRO A 64 -39.03 5.74 -2.99
C PRO A 64 -40.51 5.95 -2.72
N ARG A 65 -41.26 4.96 -2.24
CA ARG A 65 -42.65 5.08 -1.78
C ARG A 65 -42.76 4.79 -0.29
N SER A 66 -42.15 3.70 0.17
CA SER A 66 -42.24 3.26 1.57
C SER A 66 -41.35 4.04 2.53
N GLY A 67 -40.22 4.58 2.07
CA GLY A 67 -39.26 5.30 2.93
C GLY A 67 -38.55 4.41 3.97
N ASN A 68 -38.64 3.09 3.85
CA ASN A 68 -38.15 2.14 4.85
C ASN A 68 -36.63 2.18 5.05
N PHE A 69 -35.85 2.48 4.01
CA PHE A 69 -34.41 2.66 4.13
C PHE A 69 -34.07 3.92 4.95
N GLY A 70 -34.76 5.04 4.69
CA GLY A 70 -34.59 6.27 5.47
C GLY A 70 -34.96 6.06 6.95
N ALA A 71 -36.03 5.31 7.22
CA ALA A 71 -36.40 4.93 8.58
C ALA A 71 -35.32 4.06 9.25
N LEU A 72 -34.76 3.07 8.56
CA LEU A 72 -33.65 2.26 9.07
C LEU A 72 -32.42 3.11 9.42
N VAL A 73 -32.06 4.07 8.57
CA VAL A 73 -30.94 4.99 8.81
C VAL A 73 -31.22 5.84 10.06
N ARG A 74 -32.43 6.38 10.23
CA ARG A 74 -32.80 7.15 11.44
C ARG A 74 -32.82 6.28 12.70
N VAL A 75 -33.26 5.03 12.61
CA VAL A 75 -33.16 4.06 13.72
C VAL A 75 -31.69 3.86 14.11
N PHE A 76 -30.80 3.66 13.14
CA PHE A 76 -29.36 3.59 13.42
C PHE A 76 -28.82 4.87 14.07
N LEU A 77 -29.15 6.05 13.53
CA LEU A 77 -28.72 7.35 14.07
C LEU A 77 -29.25 7.61 15.49
N SER A 78 -30.47 7.17 15.79
CA SER A 78 -31.04 7.23 17.14
C SER A 78 -30.24 6.36 18.10
N ARG A 79 -29.90 5.13 17.67
CA ARG A 79 -29.07 4.22 18.48
C ARG A 79 -27.67 4.79 18.72
N THR A 80 -27.05 5.45 17.74
CA THR A 80 -25.68 5.99 17.95
C THR A 80 -25.61 7.11 18.99
N LYS A 81 -26.71 7.85 19.25
CA LYS A 81 -26.77 8.88 20.29
C LYS A 81 -26.54 8.34 21.70
N GLU A 82 -26.95 7.11 21.97
CA GLU A 82 -26.80 6.45 23.28
C GLU A 82 -25.58 5.52 23.35
N LEU A 83 -24.81 5.39 22.25
CA LEU A 83 -23.70 4.44 22.14
C LEU A 83 -22.56 4.74 23.11
N LYS A 84 -22.30 6.02 23.39
CA LYS A 84 -21.27 6.43 24.36
C LYS A 84 -21.63 5.98 25.78
N ILE A 85 -22.87 6.25 26.20
CA ILE A 85 -23.40 5.81 27.50
C ILE A 85 -23.41 4.28 27.58
N SER A 86 -23.83 3.60 26.51
CA SER A 86 -23.86 2.15 26.42
C SER A 86 -22.45 1.53 26.54
N THR A 87 -21.44 2.20 26.00
CA THR A 87 -20.03 1.78 26.13
C THR A 87 -19.55 1.91 27.58
N GLU A 88 -19.90 3.01 28.26
CA GLU A 88 -19.58 3.24 29.68
C GLU A 88 -20.30 2.22 30.60
N CYS A 89 -21.54 1.86 30.26
CA CYS A 89 -22.34 0.87 30.98
C CYS A 89 -22.05 -0.58 30.58
N GLN A 90 -21.17 -0.83 29.60
CA GLN A 90 -20.89 -2.14 29.01
C GLN A 90 -22.16 -2.87 28.50
N ASP A 91 -23.15 -2.13 27.99
CA ASP A 91 -24.35 -2.70 27.38
C ASP A 91 -24.06 -3.27 25.99
N GLN A 92 -23.64 -4.54 25.97
CA GLN A 92 -23.29 -5.26 24.75
C GLN A 92 -24.48 -5.44 23.81
N LEU A 93 -25.70 -5.57 24.34
CA LEU A 93 -26.90 -5.79 23.53
C LEU A 93 -27.18 -4.56 22.67
N PHE A 94 -27.10 -3.38 23.27
CA PHE A 94 -27.34 -2.13 22.58
C PHE A 94 -26.30 -1.86 21.47
N ILE A 95 -25.01 -2.08 21.79
CA ILE A 95 -23.91 -1.92 20.81
C ILE A 95 -24.08 -2.90 19.65
N TRP A 96 -24.48 -4.14 19.94
CA TRP A 96 -24.74 -5.16 18.93
C TRP A 96 -25.92 -4.82 18.03
N GLN A 97 -27.02 -4.29 18.58
CA GLN A 97 -28.16 -3.82 17.80
C GLN A 97 -27.79 -2.65 16.88
N ALA A 98 -26.98 -1.70 17.37
CA ALA A 98 -26.48 -0.59 16.56
C ALA A 98 -25.56 -1.09 15.42
N HIS A 99 -24.69 -2.07 15.71
CA HIS A 99 -23.87 -2.74 14.69
C HIS A 99 -24.74 -3.42 13.63
N ASN A 100 -25.75 -4.19 14.02
CA ASN A 100 -26.66 -4.88 13.10
C ASN A 100 -27.45 -3.91 12.21
N ALA A 101 -27.94 -2.81 12.77
CA ALA A 101 -28.59 -1.76 12.01
C ALA A 101 -27.65 -1.18 10.94
N LEU A 102 -26.41 -0.86 11.32
CA LEU A 102 -25.41 -0.35 10.39
C LEU A 102 -25.02 -1.38 9.32
N PHE A 103 -24.93 -2.65 9.69
CA PHE A 103 -24.67 -3.75 8.76
C PHE A 103 -25.73 -3.85 7.67
N LEU A 104 -27.01 -3.77 8.05
CA LEU A 104 -28.10 -3.71 7.09
C LEU A 104 -28.01 -2.47 6.20
N VAL A 105 -27.76 -1.29 6.78
CA VAL A 105 -27.55 -0.04 6.01
C VAL A 105 -26.43 -0.21 4.98
N ARG A 106 -25.27 -0.77 5.37
CA ARG A 106 -24.16 -1.01 4.43
C ARG A 106 -24.55 -1.97 3.31
N CYS A 107 -25.23 -3.06 3.63
CA CYS A 107 -25.68 -4.04 2.62
C CYS A 107 -26.59 -3.38 1.57
N LEU A 108 -27.54 -2.56 2.01
CA LEU A 108 -28.45 -1.82 1.12
C LEU A 108 -27.73 -0.73 0.32
N LEU A 109 -26.84 0.04 0.97
CA LEU A 109 -26.01 1.05 0.31
C LEU A 109 -25.17 0.45 -0.82
N LYS A 110 -24.58 -0.72 -0.59
CA LYS A 110 -23.78 -1.40 -1.62
C LYS A 110 -24.60 -1.76 -2.85
N VAL A 111 -25.85 -2.18 -2.65
CA VAL A 111 -26.79 -2.46 -3.73
C VAL A 111 -27.10 -1.17 -4.49
N PHE A 112 -27.45 -0.09 -3.78
CA PHE A 112 -27.78 1.17 -4.41
C PHE A 112 -26.62 1.73 -5.23
N ILE A 113 -25.42 1.82 -4.65
CA ILE A 113 -24.21 2.33 -5.31
C ILE A 113 -23.86 1.62 -6.61
N ARG A 114 -24.23 0.33 -6.73
CA ARG A 114 -24.01 -0.46 -7.95
C ARG A 114 -25.04 -0.18 -9.04
N GLU A 115 -26.29 0.05 -8.66
CA GLU A 115 -27.43 0.03 -9.59
C GLU A 115 -27.92 1.43 -9.99
N MET A 116 -27.58 2.48 -9.24
CA MET A 116 -28.13 3.82 -9.44
C MET A 116 -27.06 4.92 -9.43
N ASN A 117 -27.42 6.08 -9.99
CA ASN A 117 -26.56 7.27 -9.98
C ASN A 117 -26.67 8.06 -8.65
N GLU A 118 -25.91 9.15 -8.50
CA GLU A 118 -25.76 9.86 -7.22
C GLU A 118 -27.03 10.63 -6.83
N GLU A 119 -27.76 11.16 -7.82
CA GLU A 119 -29.04 11.84 -7.61
C GLU A 119 -30.13 10.83 -7.19
N GLU A 120 -30.20 9.68 -7.88
CA GLU A 120 -31.09 8.58 -7.53
C GLU A 120 -30.78 8.01 -6.15
N LEU A 121 -29.49 7.89 -5.79
CA LEU A 121 -29.06 7.51 -4.45
C LEU A 121 -29.55 8.50 -3.41
N HIS A 122 -29.39 9.80 -3.64
CA HIS A 122 -29.89 10.85 -2.74
C HIS A 122 -31.42 10.79 -2.56
N LEU A 123 -32.16 10.45 -3.61
CA LEU A 123 -33.61 10.24 -3.54
C LEU A 123 -34.01 9.07 -2.63
N GLN A 124 -33.18 8.03 -2.50
CA GLN A 124 -33.44 6.92 -1.58
C GLN A 124 -33.40 7.34 -0.09
N PHE A 125 -32.73 8.45 0.23
CA PHE A 125 -32.62 9.00 1.59
C PHE A 125 -33.70 10.03 1.93
N SER A 126 -34.25 10.72 0.93
CA SER A 126 -35.04 11.94 1.12
C SER A 126 -36.56 11.73 1.03
N TYR A 127 -37.03 10.57 0.57
CA TYR A 127 -38.45 10.39 0.32
C TYR A 127 -39.28 10.03 1.57
N GLN A 128 -40.16 10.94 1.95
CA GLN A 128 -41.34 10.71 2.82
C GLN A 128 -42.59 11.07 2.01
N GLU A 129 -43.53 10.14 1.85
CA GLU A 129 -44.87 10.48 1.36
C GLU A 129 -45.53 11.43 2.38
N ARG A 130 -45.65 12.72 2.05
CA ARG A 130 -46.20 13.74 2.95
C ARG A 130 -47.73 13.63 2.99
N ALA A 131 -48.30 13.60 4.19
CA ALA A 131 -49.71 13.93 4.35
C ALA A 131 -49.93 15.41 3.95
N PRO A 132 -51.01 15.74 3.22
CA PRO A 132 -51.26 17.13 2.81
C PRO A 132 -51.47 18.02 4.05
N GLY A 133 -50.57 18.98 4.28
CA GLY A 133 -50.73 20.03 5.30
C GLY A 133 -49.55 20.29 6.25
N THR A 134 -48.41 19.59 6.12
CA THR A 134 -47.22 19.85 6.98
C THR A 134 -46.33 20.94 6.38
N TYR A 135 -46.12 22.03 7.11
CA TYR A 135 -45.20 23.12 6.73
C TYR A 135 -43.72 22.69 6.81
N ASP A 136 -42.88 23.23 5.94
CA ASP A 136 -41.45 22.93 5.81
C ASP A 136 -40.69 23.12 7.14
N SER A 137 -40.43 22.02 7.86
CA SER A 137 -39.21 21.93 8.64
C SER A 137 -38.07 21.65 7.66
N ILE A 138 -36.95 22.36 7.81
CA ILE A 138 -35.71 22.13 7.06
C ILE A 138 -35.46 20.62 7.01
N CYS A 139 -35.60 20.01 5.84
CA CYS A 139 -35.36 18.57 5.67
C CYS A 139 -33.85 18.38 5.80
N GLU A 140 -33.38 17.92 6.96
CA GLU A 140 -31.97 17.61 7.17
C GLU A 140 -31.56 16.53 6.17
N ASP A 141 -30.42 16.75 5.49
CA ASP A 141 -29.90 15.80 4.53
C ASP A 141 -29.44 14.53 5.28
N LEU A 142 -30.25 13.48 5.21
CA LEU A 142 -30.03 12.24 5.95
C LEU A 142 -28.76 11.50 5.49
N LEU A 143 -28.35 11.67 4.23
CA LEU A 143 -27.10 11.10 3.73
C LEU A 143 -25.90 11.85 4.32
N GLU A 144 -25.97 13.19 4.39
CA GLU A 144 -24.96 13.99 5.09
C GLU A 144 -24.89 13.61 6.57
N GLU A 145 -26.04 13.47 7.24
CA GLU A 145 -26.10 13.09 8.66
C GLU A 145 -25.49 11.70 8.90
N LEU A 146 -25.79 10.71 8.05
CA LEU A 146 -25.18 9.39 8.09
C LEU A 146 -23.66 9.49 7.92
N ALA A 147 -23.17 10.18 6.88
CA ALA A 147 -21.73 10.32 6.63
C ALA A 147 -21.01 10.99 7.81
N CYS A 148 -21.58 12.07 8.35
CA CYS A 148 -21.05 12.76 9.53
C CYS A 148 -21.04 11.86 10.76
N ASN A 149 -22.11 11.09 10.98
CA ASN A 149 -22.22 10.18 12.13
C ASN A 149 -21.20 9.04 12.06
N LEU A 150 -20.93 8.49 10.87
CA LEU A 150 -19.89 7.48 10.68
C LEU A 150 -18.50 8.00 11.03
N VAL A 151 -18.15 9.22 10.58
CA VAL A 151 -16.89 9.88 10.94
C VAL A 151 -16.81 10.12 12.44
N HIS A 152 -17.89 10.61 13.04
CA HIS A 152 -17.97 10.86 14.48
C HIS A 152 -17.82 9.55 15.28
N LEU A 153 -18.46 8.45 14.84
CA LEU A 153 -18.36 7.15 15.48
C LEU A 153 -16.91 6.65 15.49
N ILE A 154 -16.20 6.75 14.36
CA ILE A 154 -14.79 6.34 14.25
C ILE A 154 -13.89 7.19 15.16
N VAL A 155 -14.18 8.48 15.30
CA VAL A 155 -13.32 9.43 16.02
C VAL A 155 -13.58 9.47 17.53
N GLU A 156 -14.82 9.30 17.97
CA GLU A 156 -15.23 9.50 19.37
C GLU A 156 -15.38 8.20 20.15
N VAL A 157 -15.72 7.09 19.50
CA VAL A 157 -15.92 5.82 20.19
C VAL A 157 -14.56 5.14 20.40
N PRO A 158 -14.18 4.80 21.65
CA PRO A 158 -12.91 4.13 21.91
C PRO A 158 -12.92 2.72 21.32
N LEU A 159 -11.75 2.31 20.80
CA LEU A 159 -11.53 0.95 20.34
C LEU A 159 -11.35 0.01 21.54
N LEU A 160 -12.35 -0.84 21.76
CA LEU A 160 -12.48 -1.88 22.79
C LEU A 160 -13.04 -3.15 22.14
N ASP A 161 -12.95 -4.30 22.82
CA ASP A 161 -13.48 -5.57 22.28
C ASP A 161 -14.96 -5.49 21.91
N ILE A 162 -15.77 -4.83 22.75
CA ILE A 162 -17.22 -4.68 22.54
C ILE A 162 -17.56 -3.69 21.41
N THR A 163 -16.70 -2.70 21.13
CA THR A 163 -16.91 -1.68 20.09
C THR A 163 -16.20 -2.00 18.78
N TYR A 164 -15.35 -3.03 18.75
CA TYR A 164 -14.56 -3.40 17.58
C TYR A 164 -15.42 -3.60 16.32
N ASN A 165 -16.51 -4.36 16.44
CA ASN A 165 -17.36 -4.71 15.31
C ASN A 165 -18.11 -3.50 14.74
N ILE A 166 -18.59 -2.58 15.58
CA ILE A 166 -19.29 -1.38 15.10
C ILE A 166 -18.31 -0.39 14.46
N LEU A 167 -17.10 -0.26 14.99
CA LEU A 167 -16.04 0.56 14.40
C LEU A 167 -15.60 0.00 13.03
N PHE A 168 -15.41 -1.31 12.95
CA PHE A 168 -15.12 -2.00 11.69
C PHE A 168 -16.22 -1.78 10.65
N GLU A 169 -17.48 -1.93 11.08
CA GLU A 169 -18.63 -1.72 10.22
C GLU A 169 -18.72 -0.26 9.73
N ALA A 170 -18.42 0.73 10.58
CA ALA A 170 -18.43 2.14 10.22
C ALA A 170 -17.34 2.50 9.20
N VAL A 171 -16.10 2.02 9.41
CA VAL A 171 -15.00 2.18 8.43
C VAL A 171 -15.39 1.56 7.09
N THR A 172 -15.96 0.35 7.12
CA THR A 172 -16.37 -0.36 5.91
C THR A 172 -17.55 0.32 5.21
N THR A 173 -18.49 0.92 5.95
CA THR A 173 -19.62 1.66 5.38
C THR A 173 -19.15 2.94 4.68
N LEU A 174 -18.21 3.69 5.27
CA LEU A 174 -17.60 4.84 4.59
C LEU A 174 -16.87 4.42 3.31
N LEU A 175 -16.15 3.30 3.34
CA LEU A 175 -15.52 2.77 2.13
C LEU A 175 -16.54 2.39 1.05
N VAL A 176 -17.68 1.81 1.43
CA VAL A 176 -18.77 1.53 0.49
C VAL A 176 -19.28 2.83 -0.13
N LEU A 177 -19.55 3.87 0.65
CA LEU A 177 -19.95 5.19 0.14
C LEU A 177 -18.92 5.77 -0.85
N LEU A 178 -17.63 5.71 -0.51
CA LEU A 178 -16.54 6.19 -1.37
C LEU A 178 -16.29 5.30 -2.60
N SER A 179 -16.73 4.03 -2.57
CA SER A 179 -16.56 3.10 -3.69
C SER A 179 -17.41 3.46 -4.91
N TYR A 180 -18.30 4.43 -4.78
CA TYR A 180 -19.09 4.98 -5.88
C TYR A 180 -18.21 5.39 -7.08
N GLN A 181 -17.00 5.91 -6.86
CA GLN A 181 -16.02 6.20 -7.94
C GLN A 181 -15.75 5.03 -8.89
N LEU A 182 -15.81 3.78 -8.40
CA LEU A 182 -15.47 2.59 -9.19
C LEU A 182 -16.45 2.32 -10.33
N PHE A 183 -17.67 2.88 -10.24
CA PHE A 183 -18.70 2.74 -11.26
C PHE A 183 -18.67 3.88 -12.30
N HIS A 184 -17.75 4.82 -12.15
CA HIS A 184 -17.56 5.95 -13.08
C HIS A 184 -16.25 5.82 -13.84
N LYS A 185 -16.29 6.09 -15.15
CA LYS A 185 -15.10 6.08 -16.02
C LYS A 185 -14.19 7.28 -15.77
N GLU A 186 -14.78 8.42 -15.39
CA GLU A 186 -14.08 9.65 -15.10
C GLU A 186 -13.99 9.89 -13.60
N VAL A 187 -12.97 10.63 -13.17
CA VAL A 187 -12.79 10.97 -11.76
C VAL A 187 -13.83 12.02 -11.36
N LEU A 188 -14.66 11.68 -10.38
CA LEU A 188 -15.72 12.55 -9.87
C LEU A 188 -15.10 13.68 -9.03
N LYS A 189 -15.01 14.87 -9.62
CA LYS A 189 -14.44 16.05 -8.94
C LYS A 189 -15.40 16.70 -7.93
N GLU A 190 -16.71 16.54 -8.13
CA GLU A 190 -17.76 17.21 -7.34
C GLU A 190 -18.86 16.24 -6.88
N GLY A 191 -18.50 15.03 -6.42
CA GLY A 191 -19.49 14.11 -5.86
C GLY A 191 -20.06 14.62 -4.52
N LEU A 192 -21.36 14.44 -4.30
CA LEU A 192 -22.08 14.76 -3.07
C LEU A 192 -21.40 14.13 -1.84
N ILE A 193 -21.09 12.83 -1.92
CA ILE A 193 -20.46 12.08 -0.82
C ILE A 193 -19.10 12.70 -0.44
N TYR A 194 -18.30 13.09 -1.44
CA TYR A 194 -17.02 13.77 -1.20
C TYR A 194 -17.21 15.16 -0.60
N GLY A 195 -18.23 15.89 -1.06
CA GLY A 195 -18.62 17.19 -0.52
C GLY A 195 -18.90 17.13 0.98
N TYR A 196 -19.68 16.14 1.43
CA TYR A 196 -20.01 15.95 2.85
C TYR A 196 -18.78 15.63 3.72
N LEU A 197 -17.79 14.91 3.18
CA LEU A 197 -16.58 14.52 3.92
C LEU A 197 -15.51 15.62 3.93
N THR A 198 -15.46 16.47 2.91
CA THR A 198 -14.41 17.49 2.75
C THR A 198 -14.87 18.89 3.16
N ARG A 199 -16.17 19.11 3.35
CA ARG A 199 -16.76 20.40 3.73
C ARG A 199 -17.62 20.27 4.99
N GLY A 200 -18.12 21.40 5.50
CA GLY A 200 -19.11 21.42 6.58
C GLY A 200 -18.63 20.79 7.89
N ARG A 201 -19.48 19.96 8.51
CA ARG A 201 -19.27 19.40 9.86
C ARG A 201 -18.05 18.47 9.93
N CYS A 202 -17.84 17.64 8.91
CA CYS A 202 -16.73 16.67 8.85
C CYS A 202 -15.35 17.34 8.80
N LEU A 203 -15.25 18.55 8.25
CA LEU A 203 -13.97 19.26 8.10
C LEU A 203 -13.25 19.48 9.44
N SER A 204 -14.02 19.71 10.52
CA SER A 204 -13.49 19.86 11.88
C SER A 204 -12.91 18.57 12.47
N LEU A 205 -13.36 17.42 11.96
CA LEU A 205 -12.97 16.09 12.43
C LEU A 205 -11.81 15.50 11.62
N THR A 206 -11.41 16.11 10.49
CA THR A 206 -10.40 15.59 9.56
C THR A 206 -9.10 15.15 10.24
N SER A 207 -8.47 16.00 11.05
CA SER A 207 -7.20 15.63 11.73
C SER A 207 -7.40 14.45 12.67
N ARG A 208 -8.53 14.41 13.36
CA ARG A 208 -8.85 13.36 14.33
C ARG A 208 -9.14 12.06 13.61
N LEU A 209 -9.86 12.08 12.48
CA LEU A 209 -10.11 10.90 11.66
C LEU A 209 -8.81 10.31 11.14
N VAL A 210 -7.96 11.12 10.50
CA VAL A 210 -6.66 10.66 9.99
C VAL A 210 -5.79 10.09 11.12
N LYS A 211 -5.75 10.77 12.26
CA LYS A 211 -5.05 10.30 13.46
C LYS A 211 -5.58 8.95 13.93
N THR A 212 -6.90 8.78 14.05
CA THR A 212 -7.50 7.52 14.51
C THR A 212 -7.27 6.37 13.53
N LEU A 213 -7.41 6.60 12.21
CA LEU A 213 -7.13 5.57 11.20
C LEU A 213 -5.66 5.11 11.23
N LEU A 214 -4.72 6.05 11.41
CA LEU A 214 -3.31 5.72 11.63
C LEU A 214 -3.09 4.95 12.94
N TYR A 215 -3.78 5.30 14.03
CA TYR A 215 -3.69 4.53 15.28
C TYR A 215 -4.23 3.11 15.13
N ASN A 216 -5.33 2.90 14.40
CA ASN A 216 -5.83 1.55 14.11
C ASN A 216 -4.80 0.74 13.32
N PHE A 217 -4.14 1.37 12.34
CA PHE A 217 -3.02 0.77 11.62
C PHE A 217 -1.83 0.46 12.53
N ILE A 218 -1.48 1.35 13.46
CA ILE A 218 -0.35 1.14 14.37
C ILE A 218 -0.63 0.03 15.38
N ARG A 219 -1.83 0.01 15.98
CA ARG A 219 -2.17 -0.93 17.06
C ARG A 219 -2.29 -2.37 16.57
N GLN A 220 -2.67 -2.57 15.30
CA GLN A 220 -2.88 -3.90 14.71
C GLN A 220 -3.72 -4.80 15.64
N GLU A 221 -4.84 -4.26 16.16
CA GLU A 221 -5.68 -5.03 17.06
C GLU A 221 -6.34 -6.20 16.33
N LYS A 222 -6.20 -7.38 16.91
CA LYS A 222 -6.84 -8.59 16.38
C LYS A 222 -8.34 -8.49 16.63
N CYS A 223 -9.10 -9.07 15.70
CA CYS A 223 -10.52 -9.26 15.91
C CYS A 223 -10.74 -10.02 17.24
N PRO A 224 -11.52 -9.47 18.19
CA PRO A 224 -11.83 -10.16 19.43
C PRO A 224 -12.43 -11.54 19.11
N ALA A 225 -11.99 -12.57 19.84
CA ALA A 225 -12.70 -13.86 19.80
C ALA A 225 -14.16 -13.61 20.19
N ALA A 226 -15.11 -14.34 19.59
CA ALA A 226 -16.52 -14.21 19.99
C ALA A 226 -16.72 -14.80 21.40
N THR A 227 -16.30 -14.06 22.40
CA THR A 227 -16.55 -14.32 23.80
C THR A 227 -17.94 -13.79 24.14
N HIS A 228 -18.86 -14.73 24.39
CA HIS A 228 -20.06 -14.55 25.21
C HIS A 228 -21.25 -13.72 24.68
N VAL A 229 -21.53 -13.64 23.37
CA VAL A 229 -22.72 -12.88 22.92
C VAL A 229 -24.06 -13.55 23.33
N LEU A 230 -24.11 -14.87 23.58
CA LEU A 230 -25.22 -15.51 24.31
C LEU A 230 -24.77 -16.85 24.92
N GLN A 231 -24.26 -16.86 26.15
CA GLN A 231 -24.33 -18.06 26.99
C GLN A 231 -25.54 -17.91 27.91
N THR A 232 -26.69 -18.40 27.46
CA THR A 232 -27.70 -18.88 28.41
C THR A 232 -27.14 -20.16 29.01
N GLN A 233 -26.99 -20.19 30.34
CA GLN A 233 -26.61 -21.38 31.09
C GLN A 233 -27.60 -22.51 30.77
N SER A 234 -27.17 -23.50 29.97
CA SER A 234 -27.74 -24.84 30.02
C SER A 234 -26.59 -25.82 29.81
N GLU A 235 -26.41 -26.68 30.81
CA GLU A 235 -25.40 -27.74 30.82
C GLU A 235 -25.69 -28.73 29.69
N GLY A 236 -24.67 -29.00 28.85
CA GLY A 236 -24.63 -30.16 27.97
C GLY A 236 -24.55 -29.84 26.48
N GLY A 237 -23.37 -30.07 25.88
CA GLY A 237 -23.22 -30.22 24.43
C GLY A 237 -22.12 -29.37 23.80
N GLY A 238 -20.88 -29.86 23.87
CA GLY A 238 -19.76 -29.29 23.12
C GLY A 238 -19.89 -29.56 21.62
N LEU A 239 -20.28 -28.55 20.84
CA LEU A 239 -20.08 -28.49 19.38
C LEU A 239 -20.25 -27.06 18.80
N LEU A 240 -19.93 -26.00 19.56
CA LEU A 240 -20.18 -24.61 19.13
C LEU A 240 -18.94 -23.71 19.15
N TYR A 241 -17.76 -24.26 19.44
CA TYR A 241 -16.51 -23.50 19.60
C TYR A 241 -15.74 -23.22 18.29
N GLY A 242 -16.34 -23.47 17.11
CA GLY A 242 -15.61 -23.44 15.83
C GLY A 242 -15.99 -22.34 14.82
N LEU A 243 -16.99 -21.49 15.08
CA LEU A 243 -17.65 -20.73 13.99
C LEU A 243 -17.40 -19.22 13.99
N ALA A 244 -16.88 -18.65 15.07
CA ALA A 244 -16.50 -17.23 15.09
C ALA A 244 -15.22 -16.92 14.29
N SER A 245 -14.31 -17.89 14.16
CA SER A 245 -13.13 -17.74 13.29
C SER A 245 -13.50 -17.76 11.78
N GLY A 246 -14.66 -18.31 11.43
CA GLY A 246 -15.17 -18.34 10.05
C GLY A 246 -15.62 -16.97 9.54
N VAL A 247 -16.05 -16.08 10.43
CA VAL A 247 -16.53 -14.72 10.10
C VAL A 247 -15.42 -13.88 9.47
N ALA A 248 -14.18 -14.06 9.91
CA ALA A 248 -13.05 -13.31 9.38
C ALA A 248 -12.45 -13.94 8.09
N SER A 249 -12.62 -15.24 7.87
CA SER A 249 -12.12 -15.94 6.68
C SER A 249 -13.07 -15.78 5.47
N GLY A 250 -14.39 -15.73 5.69
CA GLY A 250 -15.38 -15.60 4.61
C GLY A 250 -15.45 -14.19 3.99
N LEU A 251 -15.15 -13.15 4.78
CA LEU A 251 -15.13 -11.76 4.31
C LEU A 251 -13.99 -11.48 3.30
N TRP A 252 -12.94 -12.30 3.28
CA TRP A 252 -11.73 -11.99 2.51
C TRP A 252 -11.73 -12.52 1.07
N SER A 253 -12.34 -13.68 0.78
CA SER A 253 -12.29 -14.25 -0.58
C SER A 253 -13.07 -13.44 -1.63
N VAL A 254 -13.91 -12.49 -1.18
CA VAL A 254 -14.81 -11.72 -2.04
C VAL A 254 -14.44 -10.23 -2.11
N PHE A 255 -13.66 -9.69 -1.16
CA PHE A 255 -13.36 -8.25 -1.08
C PHE A 255 -11.99 -7.83 -1.66
N THR A 256 -11.18 -8.78 -2.15
CA THR A 256 -10.10 -8.45 -3.10
C THR A 256 -10.72 -8.09 -4.45
N LEU A 257 -11.01 -6.80 -4.60
CA LEU A 257 -11.49 -6.13 -5.81
C LEU A 257 -10.75 -6.66 -7.07
N GLY A 258 -11.42 -7.52 -7.86
CA GLY A 258 -11.08 -7.76 -9.28
C GLY A 258 -10.06 -8.86 -9.65
N GLY A 259 -9.78 -9.86 -8.82
CA GLY A 259 -8.84 -10.94 -9.16
C GLY A 259 -9.47 -12.29 -9.51
N VAL A 260 -10.02 -12.46 -10.72
CA VAL A 260 -10.27 -13.80 -11.28
C VAL A 260 -8.90 -14.41 -11.62
N GLY A 261 -8.27 -15.14 -10.70
CA GLY A 261 -7.08 -15.93 -11.07
C GLY A 261 -6.03 -16.31 -10.02
N SER A 262 -6.17 -15.96 -8.74
CA SER A 262 -5.13 -16.36 -7.76
C SER A 262 -5.34 -17.80 -7.29
N ARG A 263 -4.46 -18.70 -7.75
CA ARG A 263 -4.38 -20.11 -7.35
C ARG A 263 -4.25 -20.25 -5.82
N PRO A 264 -4.91 -21.24 -5.18
CA PRO A 264 -4.76 -21.49 -3.76
C PRO A 264 -3.44 -22.23 -3.53
N GLY A 265 -2.42 -21.51 -3.05
CA GLY A 265 -1.11 -22.10 -2.81
C GLY A 265 -0.10 -21.10 -2.24
N ALA A 266 -0.35 -20.61 -1.03
CA ALA A 266 0.69 -20.16 -0.11
C ALA A 266 0.05 -20.01 1.28
N GLU A 267 0.69 -20.60 2.29
CA GLU A 267 0.34 -20.48 3.70
C GLU A 267 0.47 -19.02 4.16
N GLN A 268 -0.59 -18.22 3.98
CA GLN A 268 -0.69 -16.89 4.60
C GLN A 268 -1.29 -17.04 5.99
N ASP A 269 -0.49 -16.70 7.00
CA ASP A 269 -0.83 -16.63 8.41
C ASP A 269 -2.25 -16.11 8.66
N GLN A 270 -3.08 -16.97 9.25
CA GLN A 270 -4.44 -16.70 9.70
C GLN A 270 -4.45 -15.80 10.94
N ASN A 271 -4.10 -14.53 10.80
CA ASN A 271 -4.43 -13.50 11.78
C ASN A 271 -5.16 -12.36 11.06
N PRO A 272 -6.50 -12.41 10.97
CA PRO A 272 -7.24 -11.35 10.31
C PRO A 272 -7.16 -10.12 11.21
N LEU A 273 -6.46 -9.10 10.71
CA LEU A 273 -6.40 -7.75 11.26
C LEU A 273 -7.35 -6.85 10.42
N PRO A 274 -8.67 -7.10 10.41
CA PRO A 274 -9.54 -6.52 9.40
C PRO A 274 -9.73 -5.02 9.64
N LEU A 275 -9.77 -4.55 10.90
CA LEU A 275 -9.95 -3.12 11.19
C LEU A 275 -8.72 -2.30 10.80
N SER A 276 -7.50 -2.78 11.06
CA SER A 276 -6.29 -2.03 10.69
C SER A 276 -6.14 -1.92 9.18
N ASN A 277 -6.39 -3.03 8.45
CA ASN A 277 -6.35 -3.05 6.99
C ASN A 277 -7.44 -2.16 6.35
N GLN A 278 -8.68 -2.23 6.84
CA GLN A 278 -9.75 -1.36 6.33
C GLN A 278 -9.52 0.11 6.70
N SER A 279 -8.97 0.40 7.89
CA SER A 279 -8.63 1.76 8.29
C SER A 279 -7.54 2.35 7.40
N LEU A 280 -6.52 1.55 7.06
CA LEU A 280 -5.47 1.94 6.13
C LEU A 280 -6.05 2.19 4.72
N LEU A 281 -6.90 1.30 4.23
CA LEU A 281 -7.55 1.48 2.93
C LEU A 281 -8.40 2.76 2.90
N LEU A 282 -9.22 3.00 3.92
CA LEU A 282 -10.02 4.22 4.03
C LEU A 282 -9.13 5.46 4.06
N LEU A 283 -8.04 5.44 4.83
CA LEU A 283 -7.08 6.53 4.88
C LEU A 283 -6.48 6.82 3.49
N LEU A 284 -6.06 5.78 2.76
CA LEU A 284 -5.47 5.92 1.44
C LEU A 284 -6.48 6.46 0.42
N VAL A 285 -7.75 6.02 0.48
CA VAL A 285 -8.81 6.56 -0.38
C VAL A 285 -9.04 8.04 -0.08
N LEU A 286 -9.21 8.40 1.20
CA LEU A 286 -9.43 9.78 1.64
C LEU A 286 -8.27 10.71 1.25
N ALA A 287 -7.03 10.26 1.47
CA ALA A 287 -5.82 11.02 1.13
C ALA A 287 -5.62 11.19 -0.38
N ASN A 288 -6.21 10.31 -1.20
CA ASN A 288 -6.10 10.35 -2.66
C ASN A 288 -7.33 10.91 -3.37
N LEU A 289 -8.32 11.43 -2.64
CA LEU A 289 -9.40 12.21 -3.24
C LEU A 289 -8.84 13.40 -4.03
N THR A 290 -9.54 13.74 -5.11
CA THR A 290 -9.18 14.87 -5.98
C THR A 290 -9.28 16.19 -5.25
N ASP A 291 -8.35 17.09 -5.54
CA ASP A 291 -8.43 18.47 -5.08
C ASP A 291 -9.56 19.20 -5.81
N SER A 292 -10.33 20.00 -5.08
CA SER A 292 -11.21 21.01 -5.68
C SER A 292 -10.35 22.20 -6.13
N PRO A 293 -10.72 22.92 -7.21
CA PRO A 293 -9.90 24.01 -7.76
C PRO A 293 -9.56 25.11 -6.74
N ASP A 294 -10.46 25.38 -5.78
CA ASP A 294 -10.28 26.41 -4.76
C ASP A 294 -9.92 25.86 -3.37
N THR A 295 -10.03 24.54 -3.15
CA THR A 295 -9.80 23.92 -1.83
C THR A 295 -9.02 22.61 -1.97
N PRO A 296 -7.77 22.55 -1.48
CA PRO A 296 -6.99 21.31 -1.47
C PRO A 296 -7.61 20.27 -0.54
N ASN A 297 -7.36 18.99 -0.81
CA ASN A 297 -7.88 17.88 -0.03
C ASN A 297 -7.41 17.96 1.45
N PRO A 298 -8.32 18.15 2.42
CA PRO A 298 -7.95 18.33 3.83
C PRO A 298 -7.37 17.06 4.45
N TYR A 299 -7.75 15.87 3.97
CA TYR A 299 -7.18 14.60 4.42
C TYR A 299 -5.75 14.42 3.95
N ARG A 300 -5.46 14.80 2.70
CA ARG A 300 -4.08 14.83 2.17
C ARG A 300 -3.22 15.77 3.00
N GLN A 301 -3.70 16.99 3.26
CA GLN A 301 -3.00 17.96 4.11
C GLN A 301 -2.69 17.41 5.51
N ALA A 302 -3.64 16.71 6.13
CA ALA A 302 -3.43 16.09 7.44
C ALA A 302 -2.31 15.02 7.40
N VAL A 303 -2.25 14.20 6.35
CA VAL A 303 -1.19 13.19 6.15
C VAL A 303 0.17 13.84 5.90
N THR A 304 0.23 14.97 5.19
CA THR A 304 1.49 15.67 4.89
C THR A 304 2.04 16.48 6.06
N CYS A 305 1.19 16.92 6.99
CA CYS A 305 1.56 17.94 7.99
C CYS A 305 1.61 17.44 9.44
N PHE A 306 1.36 16.16 9.72
CA PHE A 306 1.48 15.65 11.10
C PHE A 306 2.94 15.61 11.57
N LYS A 307 3.13 15.73 12.89
CA LYS A 307 4.44 15.84 13.56
C LYS A 307 4.67 14.74 14.58
N ASN A 308 5.91 14.61 15.06
CA ASN A 308 6.22 13.65 16.11
C ASN A 308 5.67 14.13 17.44
N THR A 309 5.18 13.20 18.28
CA THR A 309 4.82 13.49 19.69
C THR A 309 5.97 14.06 20.52
N GLN A 310 7.22 13.81 20.13
CA GLN A 310 8.41 14.33 20.82
C GLN A 310 8.81 15.73 20.35
N ASP A 311 8.22 16.25 19.26
CA ASP A 311 8.51 17.59 18.78
C ASP A 311 7.85 18.61 19.70
N SER A 312 8.63 19.22 20.58
CA SER A 312 8.18 20.29 21.49
C SER A 312 7.85 21.61 20.78
N SER A 313 8.02 21.67 19.45
CA SER A 313 7.64 22.83 18.65
C SER A 313 6.13 23.05 18.79
N SER A 314 5.73 24.22 19.30
CA SER A 314 4.33 24.62 19.32
C SER A 314 3.74 24.47 17.92
N ILE A 315 2.57 23.84 17.81
CA ILE A 315 1.84 23.77 16.55
C ILE A 315 1.60 25.20 16.08
N PRO A 316 2.15 25.63 14.92
CA PRO A 316 1.94 26.99 14.44
C PRO A 316 0.45 27.18 14.15
N SER A 317 -0.22 28.02 14.93
CA SER A 317 -1.52 28.55 14.53
C SER A 317 -1.32 29.50 13.34
N PRO A 318 -2.03 29.37 12.21
CA PRO A 318 -3.20 28.54 11.95
C PRO A 318 -2.89 27.53 10.82
N GLN A 319 -2.17 26.44 11.08
CA GLN A 319 -2.15 25.34 10.11
C GLN A 319 -3.42 24.50 10.30
N PRO A 320 -4.42 24.59 9.40
CA PRO A 320 -5.55 23.68 9.45
C PRO A 320 -5.03 22.24 9.27
N HIS A 321 -5.64 21.30 10.00
CA HIS A 321 -5.44 19.86 9.84
C HIS A 321 -4.15 19.20 10.37
N THR A 322 -3.35 19.86 11.23
CA THR A 322 -2.16 19.23 11.84
C THR A 322 -2.45 18.53 13.19
N PHE A 323 -1.69 17.47 13.49
CA PHE A 323 -1.75 16.72 14.75
C PHE A 323 -0.39 16.04 15.02
N GLN A 324 -0.26 15.42 16.21
CA GLN A 324 0.94 14.67 16.60
C GLN A 324 0.67 13.16 16.70
N ILE A 325 1.66 12.35 16.29
CA ILE A 325 1.68 10.90 16.38
C ILE A 325 3.07 10.38 16.79
N ASN A 326 3.14 9.20 17.42
CA ASN A 326 4.42 8.59 17.78
C ASN A 326 5.08 8.01 16.52
N PHE A 327 6.17 8.63 16.08
CA PHE A 327 6.87 8.21 14.86
C PHE A 327 7.51 6.83 14.99
N ASN A 328 7.96 6.43 16.18
CA ASN A 328 8.54 5.11 16.40
C ASN A 328 7.49 4.01 16.20
N SER A 329 6.31 4.16 16.80
CA SER A 329 5.23 3.20 16.63
C SER A 329 4.75 3.09 15.18
N LEU A 330 4.65 4.23 14.47
CA LEU A 330 4.32 4.23 13.05
C LEU A 330 5.41 3.55 12.20
N TYR A 331 6.68 3.84 12.47
CA TYR A 331 7.81 3.23 11.77
C TYR A 331 7.86 1.70 11.97
N THR A 332 7.66 1.22 13.19
CA THR A 332 7.60 -0.22 13.48
C THR A 332 6.47 -0.89 12.71
N ALA A 333 5.26 -0.32 12.73
CA ALA A 333 4.12 -0.86 11.99
C ALA A 333 4.34 -0.88 10.46
N LEU A 334 5.00 0.15 9.91
CA LEU A 334 5.39 0.18 8.49
C LEU A 334 6.37 -0.95 8.16
N CYS A 335 7.39 -1.18 8.99
CA CYS A 335 8.37 -2.24 8.76
C CYS A 335 7.73 -3.64 8.81
N GLU A 336 6.91 -3.92 9.84
CA GLU A 336 6.29 -5.23 10.04
C GLU A 336 5.34 -5.62 8.90
N GLN A 337 4.62 -4.64 8.32
CA GLN A 337 3.57 -4.87 7.33
C GLN A 337 4.00 -4.54 5.88
N GLN A 338 5.29 -4.27 5.65
CA GLN A 338 5.81 -3.75 4.37
C GLN A 338 5.58 -4.68 3.15
N LYS A 339 5.26 -5.96 3.37
CA LYS A 339 4.92 -6.91 2.30
C LYS A 339 3.59 -6.59 1.59
N SER A 340 2.74 -5.74 2.19
CA SER A 340 1.43 -5.35 1.64
C SER A 340 1.52 -4.16 0.68
N ASP A 341 0.77 -4.21 -0.42
CA ASP A 341 0.64 -3.12 -1.41
C ASP A 341 0.19 -1.81 -0.75
N GLN A 342 -0.78 -1.88 0.17
CA GLN A 342 -1.36 -0.70 0.84
C GLN A 342 -0.32 0.00 1.74
N VAL A 343 0.47 -0.79 2.47
CA VAL A 343 1.51 -0.27 3.37
C VAL A 343 2.65 0.34 2.56
N THR A 344 3.00 -0.30 1.44
CA THR A 344 3.98 0.23 0.50
C THR A 344 3.52 1.59 -0.05
N LEU A 345 2.24 1.73 -0.42
CA LEU A 345 1.67 3.00 -0.86
C LEU A 345 1.71 4.07 0.24
N LEU A 346 1.35 3.71 1.48
CA LEU A 346 1.45 4.65 2.61
C LEU A 346 2.89 5.11 2.83
N LEU A 347 3.86 4.19 2.83
CA LEU A 347 5.27 4.51 2.99
C LEU A 347 5.74 5.48 1.90
N TYR A 348 5.36 5.22 0.64
CA TYR A 348 5.63 6.12 -0.47
C TYR A 348 5.04 7.51 -0.22
N THR A 349 3.76 7.61 0.14
CA THR A 349 3.10 8.89 0.42
C THR A 349 3.83 9.65 1.53
N LEU A 350 4.22 8.98 2.62
CA LEU A 350 4.90 9.61 3.75
C LEU A 350 6.31 10.08 3.38
N LEU A 351 7.09 9.26 2.67
CA LEU A 351 8.45 9.63 2.24
C LEU A 351 8.42 10.79 1.24
N HIS A 352 7.45 10.80 0.33
CA HIS A 352 7.35 11.82 -0.71
C HIS A 352 6.77 13.15 -0.19
N GLN A 353 5.75 13.10 0.67
CA GLN A 353 4.94 14.29 1.00
C GLN A 353 5.06 14.76 2.46
N ASN A 354 5.49 13.91 3.40
CA ASN A 354 5.66 14.30 4.81
C ASN A 354 7.14 14.41 5.17
N SER A 355 7.68 15.64 5.13
CA SER A 355 9.10 15.91 5.39
C SER A 355 9.56 15.51 6.79
N ASN A 356 8.67 15.61 7.80
CA ASN A 356 8.98 15.23 9.18
C ASN A 356 9.22 13.71 9.26
N MET A 357 8.32 12.92 8.68
CA MET A 357 8.46 11.46 8.62
C MET A 357 9.64 11.02 7.75
N ARG A 358 9.87 11.66 6.59
CA ARG A 358 11.04 11.37 5.74
C ARG A 358 12.34 11.55 6.53
N THR A 359 12.49 12.69 7.21
CA THR A 359 13.68 12.99 8.02
C THR A 359 13.86 11.99 9.16
N TYR A 360 12.76 11.63 9.83
CA TYR A 360 12.80 10.62 10.89
C TYR A 360 13.25 9.25 10.37
N ILE A 361 12.67 8.77 9.26
CA ILE A 361 13.01 7.47 8.66
C ILE A 361 14.49 7.43 8.24
N LEU A 362 15.00 8.48 7.60
CA LEU A 362 16.41 8.57 7.18
C LEU A 362 17.39 8.67 8.35
N SER A 363 16.93 9.07 9.54
CA SER A 363 17.75 9.13 10.76
C SER A 363 17.84 7.81 11.53
N ARG A 364 17.08 6.78 11.12
CA ARG A 364 17.04 5.47 11.80
C ARG A 364 18.31 4.66 11.56
N THR A 365 18.66 3.84 12.54
CA THR A 365 19.82 2.94 12.50
C THR A 365 19.44 1.51 12.12
N ASP A 366 18.17 1.12 12.30
CA ASP A 366 17.58 -0.19 12.07
C ASP A 366 16.89 -0.30 10.70
N MET A 367 17.48 0.34 9.67
CA MET A 367 16.88 0.47 8.35
C MET A 367 16.73 -0.86 7.60
N GLU A 368 17.46 -1.91 8.01
CA GLU A 368 17.29 -3.26 7.49
C GLU A 368 15.86 -3.77 7.63
N ASN A 369 15.15 -3.39 8.69
CA ASN A 369 13.76 -3.80 8.91
C ASN A 369 12.81 -3.24 7.84
N LEU A 370 13.16 -2.09 7.26
CA LEU A 370 12.39 -1.46 6.18
C LEU A 370 12.87 -1.90 4.81
N VAL A 371 14.19 -1.91 4.57
CA VAL A 371 14.78 -2.15 3.25
C VAL A 371 14.69 -3.62 2.86
N LEU A 372 14.86 -4.58 3.79
CA LEU A 372 14.84 -6.00 3.46
C LEU A 372 13.52 -6.47 2.82
N PRO A 373 12.33 -6.16 3.38
CA PRO A 373 11.07 -6.49 2.73
C PRO A 373 10.93 -5.86 1.34
N ILE A 374 11.43 -4.63 1.14
CA ILE A 374 11.41 -3.94 -0.17
C ILE A 374 12.29 -4.68 -1.18
N LEU A 375 13.46 -5.14 -0.77
CA LEU A 375 14.33 -5.97 -1.61
C LEU A 375 13.70 -7.32 -1.94
N GLU A 376 12.98 -7.93 -0.99
CA GLU A 376 12.26 -9.20 -1.22
C GLU A 376 11.14 -9.02 -2.26
N ILE A 377 10.44 -7.87 -2.27
CA ILE A 377 9.45 -7.51 -3.30
C ILE A 377 10.12 -7.42 -4.68
N LEU A 378 11.26 -6.73 -4.79
CA LEU A 378 11.99 -6.57 -6.05
C LEU A 378 12.70 -7.85 -6.52
N TYR A 379 13.00 -8.76 -5.61
CA TYR A 379 13.57 -10.05 -5.95
C TYR A 379 12.53 -10.98 -6.61
N HIS A 380 11.28 -10.93 -6.14
CA HIS A 380 10.14 -11.73 -6.62
C HIS A 380 9.25 -10.96 -7.62
N VAL A 381 9.84 -10.11 -8.49
CA VAL A 381 9.08 -9.30 -9.47
C VAL A 381 8.14 -10.12 -10.37
N GLU A 382 8.46 -11.40 -10.61
CA GLU A 382 7.64 -12.32 -11.41
C GLU A 382 6.29 -12.68 -10.75
N GLU A 383 6.24 -12.64 -9.42
CA GLU A 383 5.09 -13.08 -8.61
C GLU A 383 4.27 -11.90 -8.07
N ARG A 384 4.73 -10.66 -8.31
CA ARG A 384 4.15 -9.43 -7.76
C ARG A 384 3.44 -8.62 -8.83
N ASN A 385 2.46 -7.84 -8.40
CA ASN A 385 1.80 -6.90 -9.28
C ASN A 385 2.77 -5.78 -9.70
N SER A 386 2.67 -5.32 -10.96
CA SER A 386 3.57 -4.29 -11.50
C SER A 386 3.54 -2.99 -10.68
N HIS A 387 2.37 -2.55 -10.20
CA HIS A 387 2.26 -1.34 -9.36
C HIS A 387 3.00 -1.49 -8.04
N HIS A 388 2.99 -2.68 -7.43
CA HIS A 388 3.69 -2.93 -6.17
C HIS A 388 5.21 -2.88 -6.36
N VAL A 389 5.70 -3.47 -7.45
CA VAL A 389 7.11 -3.40 -7.87
C VAL A 389 7.54 -1.94 -8.09
N TYR A 390 6.71 -1.14 -8.77
CA TYR A 390 7.03 0.27 -9.01
C TYR A 390 7.09 1.09 -7.74
N MET A 391 6.12 0.93 -6.82
CA MET A 391 6.14 1.64 -5.55
C MET A 391 7.40 1.28 -4.74
N ALA A 392 7.75 -0.01 -4.67
CA ALA A 392 8.96 -0.48 -3.99
C ALA A 392 10.24 0.15 -4.58
N LEU A 393 10.34 0.22 -5.91
CA LEU A 393 11.48 0.82 -6.59
C LEU A 393 11.56 2.33 -6.40
N ILE A 394 10.43 3.04 -6.43
CA ILE A 394 10.38 4.49 -6.17
C ILE A 394 10.79 4.78 -4.72
N ILE A 395 10.36 3.95 -3.76
CA ILE A 395 10.83 4.08 -2.37
C ILE A 395 12.34 3.91 -2.29
N LEU A 396 12.93 2.90 -2.95
CA LEU A 396 14.38 2.77 -2.99
C LEU A 396 15.07 3.97 -3.64
N LEU A 397 14.48 4.57 -4.68
CA LEU A 397 15.02 5.78 -5.28
C LEU A 397 15.05 6.95 -4.29
N ILE A 398 13.95 7.19 -3.56
CA ILE A 398 13.87 8.26 -2.56
C ILE A 398 14.89 8.04 -1.43
N LEU A 399 15.08 6.78 -1.00
CA LEU A 399 16.05 6.44 0.05
C LEU A 399 17.49 6.62 -0.43
N THR A 400 17.80 6.13 -1.64
CA THR A 400 19.15 6.16 -2.21
C THR A 400 19.60 7.57 -2.60
N GLU A 401 18.69 8.54 -2.71
CA GLU A 401 19.05 9.96 -2.88
C GLU A 401 19.82 10.51 -1.66
N ASP A 402 19.67 9.91 -0.48
CA ASP A 402 20.34 10.37 0.74
C ASP A 402 21.74 9.75 0.93
N ASP A 403 22.73 10.61 1.01
CA ASP A 403 24.14 10.25 1.20
C ASP A 403 24.43 9.50 2.50
N THR A 404 23.69 9.79 3.57
CA THR A 404 23.87 9.17 4.89
C THR A 404 23.26 7.77 4.91
N PHE A 405 22.09 7.61 4.28
CA PHE A 405 21.51 6.32 3.97
C PHE A 405 22.51 5.45 3.20
N ASN A 406 23.05 5.95 2.10
CA ASN A 406 23.97 5.18 1.26
C ASN A 406 25.21 4.70 2.01
N ARG A 407 25.77 5.51 2.93
CA ARG A 407 26.90 5.08 3.77
C ARG A 407 26.50 4.03 4.80
N SER A 408 25.42 4.25 5.53
CA SER A 408 25.01 3.41 6.66
C SER A 408 24.59 2.00 6.24
N ILE A 409 23.92 1.83 5.10
CA ILE A 409 23.51 0.50 4.63
C ILE A 409 24.69 -0.44 4.32
N HIS A 410 25.88 0.10 4.04
CA HIS A 410 27.08 -0.72 3.83
C HIS A 410 27.71 -1.20 5.15
N GLU A 411 27.34 -0.60 6.28
CA GLU A 411 27.81 -0.95 7.62
C GLU A 411 26.91 -2.00 8.29
N VAL A 412 25.65 -2.10 7.87
CA VAL A 412 24.70 -3.11 8.37
C VAL A 412 25.00 -4.49 7.78
N ILE A 413 25.50 -5.41 8.62
CA ILE A 413 25.82 -6.79 8.21
C ILE A 413 24.64 -7.71 8.50
N LEU A 414 24.17 -8.37 7.44
CA LEU A 414 23.10 -9.35 7.46
C LEU A 414 23.66 -10.76 7.46
N LYS A 415 22.96 -11.67 8.13
CA LYS A 415 23.33 -13.08 8.25
C LYS A 415 22.25 -13.97 7.65
N ASN A 416 22.68 -14.99 6.92
CA ASN A 416 21.82 -16.07 6.40
C ASN A 416 20.58 -15.61 5.62
N ILE A 417 20.79 -14.99 4.45
CA ILE A 417 19.67 -14.63 3.56
C ILE A 417 19.12 -15.90 2.90
N SER A 418 17.92 -16.33 3.30
CA SER A 418 17.32 -17.59 2.85
C SER A 418 16.58 -17.50 1.51
N TRP A 419 16.04 -16.33 1.17
CA TRP A 419 15.23 -16.14 -0.05
C TRP A 419 16.07 -15.86 -1.31
N TYR A 420 17.35 -15.53 -1.18
CA TYR A 420 18.25 -15.32 -2.32
C TYR A 420 18.81 -16.67 -2.80
N THR A 421 18.47 -17.09 -4.02
CA THR A 421 18.69 -18.49 -4.45
C THR A 421 19.89 -18.69 -5.35
N GLU A 422 20.43 -17.66 -6.00
CA GLU A 422 21.56 -17.82 -6.93
C GLU A 422 22.87 -18.16 -6.24
N ARG A 423 23.00 -17.84 -4.95
CA ARG A 423 24.17 -18.16 -4.13
C ARG A 423 23.81 -18.13 -2.65
N VAL A 424 24.34 -19.07 -1.87
CA VAL A 424 24.24 -19.00 -0.41
C VAL A 424 25.02 -17.78 0.11
N LEU A 425 24.31 -16.86 0.76
CA LEU A 425 24.88 -15.64 1.35
C LEU A 425 24.91 -15.78 2.88
N THR A 426 26.05 -16.20 3.42
CA THR A 426 26.24 -16.39 4.87
C THR A 426 26.32 -15.05 5.60
N GLU A 427 27.16 -14.13 5.12
CA GLU A 427 27.32 -12.78 5.65
C GLU A 427 27.46 -11.78 4.49
N ILE A 428 26.62 -10.75 4.48
CA ILE A 428 26.62 -9.71 3.44
C ILE A 428 26.12 -8.39 4.00
N SER A 429 26.69 -7.26 3.58
CA SER A 429 26.12 -5.96 3.95
C SER A 429 24.79 -5.70 3.24
N LEU A 430 23.87 -4.99 3.88
CA LEU A 430 22.58 -4.61 3.29
C LEU A 430 22.77 -3.87 1.97
N GLY A 431 23.74 -2.96 1.89
CA GLY A 431 24.08 -2.26 0.65
C GLY A 431 24.58 -3.19 -0.47
N SER A 432 25.38 -4.22 -0.13
CA SER A 432 25.80 -5.21 -1.13
C SER A 432 24.62 -6.09 -1.60
N LEU A 433 23.69 -6.41 -0.70
CA LEU A 433 22.48 -7.17 -1.05
C LEU A 433 21.54 -6.35 -1.95
N LEU A 434 21.36 -5.05 -1.64
CA LEU A 434 20.59 -4.13 -2.48
C LEU A 434 21.14 -4.12 -3.90
N ILE A 435 22.45 -3.96 -4.07
CA ILE A 435 23.11 -3.99 -5.39
C ILE A 435 22.83 -5.31 -6.11
N LEU A 436 22.93 -6.45 -5.42
CA LEU A 436 22.65 -7.76 -6.02
C LEU A 436 21.20 -7.88 -6.52
N VAL A 437 20.24 -7.44 -5.72
CA VAL A 437 18.82 -7.49 -6.08
C VAL A 437 18.55 -6.56 -7.26
N VAL A 438 19.03 -5.31 -7.22
CA VAL A 438 18.82 -4.36 -8.33
C VAL A 438 19.46 -4.86 -9.62
N ILE A 439 20.68 -5.43 -9.57
CA ILE A 439 21.32 -6.04 -10.74
C ILE A 439 20.48 -7.20 -11.27
N ARG A 440 19.96 -8.08 -10.39
CA ARG A 440 19.06 -9.17 -10.79
C ARG A 440 17.81 -8.61 -11.47
N THR A 441 17.19 -7.58 -10.92
CA THR A 441 16.00 -6.93 -11.49
C THR A 441 16.29 -6.35 -12.87
N ILE A 442 17.45 -5.70 -13.08
CA ILE A 442 17.89 -5.25 -14.41
C ILE A 442 18.06 -6.43 -15.37
N GLN A 443 18.74 -7.50 -14.96
CA GLN A 443 18.95 -8.68 -15.82
C GLN A 443 17.64 -9.35 -16.22
N PHE A 444 16.71 -9.49 -15.26
CA PHE A 444 15.37 -10.00 -15.50
C PHE A 444 14.63 -9.12 -16.51
N ASN A 445 14.61 -7.81 -16.26
CA ASN A 445 13.91 -6.87 -17.13
C ASN A 445 14.49 -6.83 -18.55
N MET A 446 15.81 -7.00 -18.70
CA MET A 446 16.47 -7.01 -20.01
C MET A 446 16.11 -8.23 -20.86
N THR A 447 15.80 -9.35 -20.21
CA THR A 447 15.58 -10.65 -20.86
C THR A 447 14.10 -10.95 -21.05
N ARG A 448 13.23 -10.46 -20.15
CA ARG A 448 11.80 -10.80 -20.14
C ARG A 448 10.90 -9.63 -20.51
N THR A 449 10.87 -8.57 -19.71
CA THR A 449 9.82 -7.54 -19.77
C THR A 449 10.15 -6.35 -20.68
N ARG A 450 11.43 -6.04 -20.88
CA ARG A 450 11.92 -4.90 -21.69
C ARG A 450 11.28 -3.55 -21.31
N ASP A 451 10.98 -3.37 -20.03
CA ASP A 451 10.34 -2.17 -19.50
C ASP A 451 11.39 -1.06 -19.31
N LYS A 452 11.26 0.03 -20.07
CA LYS A 452 12.19 1.17 -20.01
C LYS A 452 12.19 1.85 -18.65
N TYR A 453 11.02 2.02 -18.03
CA TYR A 453 10.88 2.74 -16.76
C TYR A 453 11.53 1.96 -15.62
N LEU A 454 11.30 0.64 -15.56
CA LEU A 454 11.93 -0.23 -14.56
C LEU A 454 13.47 -0.23 -14.69
N HIS A 455 13.99 -0.24 -15.93
CA HIS A 455 15.43 -0.17 -16.20
C HIS A 455 16.06 1.14 -15.71
N THR A 456 15.50 2.28 -16.13
CA THR A 456 16.02 3.61 -15.78
C THR A 456 16.03 3.81 -14.27
N ASN A 457 14.96 3.42 -13.58
CA ASN A 457 14.87 3.58 -12.13
C ASN A 457 15.85 2.68 -11.36
N CYS A 458 16.10 1.45 -11.82
CA CYS A 458 17.11 0.59 -11.21
C CYS A 458 18.52 1.16 -11.35
N LEU A 459 18.86 1.70 -12.52
CA LEU A 459 20.17 2.30 -12.76
C LEU A 459 20.34 3.61 -11.99
N ALA A 460 19.30 4.43 -11.90
CA ALA A 460 19.30 5.65 -11.08
C ALA A 460 19.55 5.33 -9.60
N ALA A 461 18.94 4.28 -9.05
CA ALA A 461 19.19 3.86 -7.67
C ALA A 461 20.67 3.45 -7.46
N LEU A 462 21.26 2.68 -8.39
CA LEU A 462 22.69 2.33 -8.32
C LEU A 462 23.61 3.54 -8.50
N ALA A 463 23.24 4.48 -9.38
CA ALA A 463 23.99 5.71 -9.63
C ALA A 463 24.03 6.60 -8.38
N ASN A 464 22.88 6.80 -7.73
CA ASN A 464 22.80 7.58 -6.48
C ASN A 464 23.74 7.04 -5.40
N MET A 465 23.84 5.72 -5.26
CA MET A 465 24.68 5.07 -4.25
C MET A 465 26.17 5.00 -4.60
N SER A 466 26.51 5.13 -5.89
CA SER A 466 27.80 4.72 -6.44
C SER A 466 29.01 5.40 -5.79
N ALA A 467 28.86 6.66 -5.37
CA ALA A 467 29.94 7.42 -4.74
C ALA A 467 30.24 6.93 -3.31
N GLN A 468 29.24 6.35 -2.63
CA GLN A 468 29.30 5.91 -1.23
C GLN A 468 29.42 4.38 -1.10
N PHE A 469 29.59 3.64 -2.20
CA PHE A 469 29.91 2.21 -2.12
C PHE A 469 31.10 1.98 -1.20
N ARG A 470 30.95 1.05 -0.25
CA ARG A 470 32.01 0.70 0.72
C ARG A 470 31.98 -0.79 1.00
N ASN A 471 33.17 -1.38 1.13
CA ASN A 471 33.39 -2.78 1.51
C ASN A 471 32.48 -3.75 0.73
N LEU A 472 32.33 -3.52 -0.57
CA LEU A 472 31.46 -4.36 -1.40
C LEU A 472 31.82 -5.83 -1.26
N HIS A 473 30.81 -6.67 -1.02
CA HIS A 473 30.97 -8.11 -0.98
C HIS A 473 31.55 -8.61 -2.32
N GLN A 474 32.48 -9.58 -2.29
CA GLN A 474 33.20 -10.05 -3.47
C GLN A 474 32.25 -10.46 -4.61
N TYR A 475 31.15 -11.13 -4.26
CA TYR A 475 30.12 -11.53 -5.22
C TYR A 475 29.38 -10.33 -5.83
N ALA A 476 29.05 -9.29 -5.06
CA ALA A 476 28.38 -8.09 -5.55
C ALA A 476 29.29 -7.33 -6.53
N ALA A 477 30.57 -7.16 -6.18
CA ALA A 477 31.58 -6.59 -7.06
C ALA A 477 31.69 -7.34 -8.39
N GLN A 478 31.73 -8.68 -8.35
CA GLN A 478 31.74 -9.51 -9.55
C GLN A 478 30.47 -9.36 -10.39
N ARG A 479 29.29 -9.25 -9.75
CA ARG A 479 28.01 -9.09 -10.44
C ARG A 479 27.88 -7.74 -11.15
N ILE A 480 28.43 -6.65 -10.59
CA ILE A 480 28.52 -5.35 -11.28
C ILE A 480 29.28 -5.50 -12.61
N ILE A 481 30.47 -6.09 -12.57
CA ILE A 481 31.30 -6.29 -13.78
C ILE A 481 30.64 -7.28 -14.76
N SER A 482 29.96 -8.30 -14.23
CA SER A 482 29.24 -9.29 -15.06
C SER A 482 28.04 -8.67 -15.78
N LEU A 483 27.34 -7.73 -15.15
CA LEU A 483 26.25 -6.98 -15.79
C LEU A 483 26.80 -6.13 -16.94
N PHE A 484 27.90 -5.42 -16.72
CA PHE A 484 28.59 -4.68 -17.79
C PHE A 484 28.97 -5.60 -18.96
N ALA A 485 29.61 -6.74 -18.67
CA ALA A 485 29.98 -7.72 -19.71
C ALA A 485 28.78 -8.22 -20.53
N LEU A 486 27.65 -8.48 -19.86
CA LEU A 486 26.41 -8.90 -20.51
C LEU A 486 25.86 -7.82 -21.44
N LEU A 487 25.85 -6.57 -20.98
CA LEU A 487 25.44 -5.40 -21.76
C LEU A 487 26.33 -5.22 -23.00
N SER A 488 27.64 -5.29 -22.84
CA SER A 488 28.59 -5.18 -23.95
C SER A 488 28.39 -6.29 -24.99
N LYS A 489 28.17 -7.54 -24.55
CA LYS A 489 27.91 -8.64 -25.48
C LYS A 489 26.59 -8.44 -26.24
N LYS A 490 25.56 -7.91 -25.57
CA LYS A 490 24.28 -7.59 -26.21
C LYS A 490 24.43 -6.44 -27.21
N HIS A 491 25.16 -5.38 -26.86
CA HIS A 491 25.50 -4.27 -27.75
C HIS A 491 26.18 -4.77 -29.02
N ASN A 492 27.28 -5.53 -28.90
CA ASN A 492 27.99 -6.08 -30.06
C ASN A 492 27.08 -6.94 -30.94
N LYS A 493 26.22 -7.78 -30.35
CA LYS A 493 25.27 -8.61 -31.11
C LYS A 493 24.24 -7.78 -31.87
N VAL A 494 23.67 -6.75 -31.26
CA VAL A 494 22.67 -5.87 -31.91
C VAL A 494 23.35 -5.02 -32.99
N LEU A 495 24.57 -4.54 -32.75
CA LEU A 495 25.37 -3.80 -33.73
C LEU A 495 25.72 -4.66 -34.95
N GLU A 496 26.11 -5.92 -34.75
CA GLU A 496 26.33 -6.88 -35.84
C GLU A 496 25.05 -7.11 -36.65
N GLN A 497 23.91 -7.29 -35.99
CA GLN A 497 22.61 -7.47 -36.65
C GLN A 497 22.20 -6.25 -37.47
N ALA A 498 22.38 -5.04 -36.93
CA ALA A 498 22.13 -3.79 -37.65
C ALA A 498 23.07 -3.60 -38.84
N THR A 499 24.34 -4.01 -38.72
CA THR A 499 25.33 -3.92 -39.81
C THR A 499 25.04 -4.95 -40.91
N GLN A 500 24.56 -6.14 -40.55
CA GLN A 500 24.19 -7.18 -41.51
C GLN A 500 22.91 -6.85 -42.29
N SER A 501 21.91 -6.24 -41.65
CA SER A 501 20.69 -5.79 -42.35
C SER A 501 20.97 -4.67 -43.36
N LEU A 502 21.89 -3.75 -43.04
CA LEU A 502 22.37 -2.72 -43.96
C LEU A 502 23.18 -3.28 -45.15
N ARG A 503 23.70 -4.52 -45.05
CA ARG A 503 24.48 -5.20 -46.10
C ARG A 503 23.67 -6.24 -46.91
N GLY A 504 22.38 -6.40 -46.64
CA GLY A 504 21.50 -7.29 -47.42
C GLY A 504 21.31 -6.83 -48.87
N PRO A 505 20.90 -7.72 -49.80
CA PRO A 505 20.78 -7.37 -51.22
C PRO A 505 19.76 -6.24 -51.43
N LEU A 506 20.14 -5.21 -52.18
CA LEU A 506 19.27 -4.14 -52.68
C LEU A 506 18.22 -4.75 -53.62
N GLY A 507 17.11 -5.25 -53.07
CA GLY A 507 16.04 -5.81 -53.89
C GLY A 507 15.05 -6.68 -53.12
N ALA A 508 14.19 -6.02 -52.33
CA ALA A 508 12.76 -6.32 -52.13
C ALA A 508 12.29 -5.63 -50.84
N ASP A 509 11.27 -4.79 -50.99
CA ASP A 509 10.50 -4.06 -49.96
C ASP A 509 11.19 -2.92 -49.20
N ASP A 510 11.08 -1.71 -49.78
CA ASP A 510 11.32 -0.37 -49.20
C ASP A 510 10.42 -0.02 -47.98
N THR A 511 9.99 -1.02 -47.20
CA THR A 511 9.21 -0.83 -45.96
C THR A 511 9.74 -1.65 -44.77
N ALA A 512 10.97 -2.17 -44.85
CA ALA A 512 11.56 -2.98 -43.80
C ALA A 512 12.08 -2.14 -42.60
N VAL A 513 11.25 -2.03 -41.55
CA VAL A 513 11.55 -2.05 -40.10
C VAL A 513 13.00 -1.73 -39.65
N LEU A 514 13.55 -0.60 -40.08
CA LEU A 514 14.81 -0.01 -39.57
C LEU A 514 14.70 0.77 -38.23
N PRO A 515 13.53 1.29 -37.77
CA PRO A 515 13.49 2.12 -36.56
C PRO A 515 13.86 1.41 -35.26
N ASP A 516 13.57 0.11 -35.15
CA ASP A 516 13.58 -0.60 -33.86
C ASP A 516 15.01 -0.92 -33.39
N TYR A 517 15.91 -1.33 -34.30
CA TYR A 517 17.30 -1.67 -33.95
C TYR A 517 18.14 -0.47 -33.50
N ALA A 518 17.94 0.71 -34.12
CA ALA A 518 18.66 1.92 -33.74
C ALA A 518 18.22 2.43 -32.36
N GLN A 519 16.92 2.32 -32.05
CA GLN A 519 16.39 2.66 -30.72
C GLN A 519 16.89 1.67 -29.66
N ASP A 520 16.84 0.36 -29.95
CA ASP A 520 17.38 -0.67 -29.07
C ASP A 520 18.88 -0.49 -28.79
N LEU A 521 19.66 -0.14 -29.81
CA LEU A 521 21.10 0.11 -29.67
C LEU A 521 21.35 1.35 -28.80
N ASN A 522 20.64 2.46 -29.03
CA ASN A 522 20.74 3.67 -28.23
C ASN A 522 20.41 3.41 -26.74
N VAL A 523 19.37 2.64 -26.46
CA VAL A 523 19.01 2.27 -25.08
C VAL A 523 20.11 1.44 -24.43
N ILE A 524 20.68 0.46 -25.16
CA ILE A 524 21.79 -0.34 -24.63
C ILE A 524 23.02 0.53 -24.37
N GLU A 525 23.34 1.48 -25.26
CA GLU A 525 24.46 2.40 -25.08
C GLU A 525 24.27 3.33 -23.87
N GLU A 526 23.06 3.86 -23.67
CA GLU A 526 22.71 4.68 -22.51
C GLU A 526 22.88 3.89 -21.20
N VAL A 527 22.46 2.62 -21.19
CA VAL A 527 22.63 1.72 -20.03
C VAL A 527 24.11 1.38 -19.79
N ILE A 528 24.87 1.11 -20.86
CA ILE A 528 26.33 0.89 -20.78
C ILE A 528 27.01 2.13 -20.20
N ARG A 529 26.63 3.32 -20.66
CA ARG A 529 27.15 4.60 -20.15
C ARG A 529 26.90 4.74 -18.65
N MET A 530 25.65 4.57 -18.21
CA MET A 530 25.30 4.66 -16.77
C MET A 530 26.09 3.65 -15.94
N MET A 531 26.26 2.41 -16.41
CA MET A 531 27.09 1.41 -15.72
C MET A 531 28.56 1.84 -15.60
N LEU A 532 29.12 2.44 -16.65
CA LEU A 532 30.47 2.97 -16.62
C LEU A 532 30.61 4.16 -15.67
N GLU A 533 29.61 5.05 -15.64
CA GLU A 533 29.54 6.18 -14.70
C GLU A 533 29.46 5.69 -13.24
N ILE A 534 28.66 4.65 -12.95
CA ILE A 534 28.59 4.00 -11.62
C ILE A 534 29.97 3.46 -11.21
N ILE A 535 30.64 2.73 -12.09
CA ILE A 535 31.98 2.18 -11.82
C ILE A 535 32.98 3.32 -11.59
N ASN A 536 32.96 4.34 -12.44
CA ASN A 536 33.87 5.48 -12.35
C ASN A 536 33.66 6.29 -11.07
N SER A 537 32.40 6.52 -10.68
CA SER A 537 32.03 7.20 -9.44
C SER A 537 32.56 6.46 -8.21
N CYS A 538 32.41 5.13 -8.16
CA CYS A 538 32.95 4.33 -7.07
C CYS A 538 34.47 4.40 -6.99
N LEU A 539 35.16 4.37 -8.13
CA LEU A 539 36.63 4.44 -8.19
C LEU A 539 37.15 5.85 -7.87
N SER A 540 36.44 6.90 -8.25
CA SER A 540 36.86 8.27 -7.97
C SER A 540 36.70 8.63 -6.49
N ASN A 541 35.61 8.17 -5.86
CA ASN A 541 35.23 8.61 -4.51
C ASN A 541 35.58 7.61 -3.41
N SER A 542 35.57 6.31 -3.70
CA SER A 542 35.60 5.26 -2.66
C SER A 542 36.52 4.08 -3.00
N LEU A 543 37.52 4.26 -3.87
CA LEU A 543 38.46 3.21 -4.28
C LEU A 543 39.09 2.46 -3.10
N HIS A 544 39.63 3.20 -2.14
CA HIS A 544 40.36 2.62 -1.01
C HIS A 544 39.49 1.72 -0.13
N HIS A 545 38.17 1.91 -0.18
CA HIS A 545 37.19 1.14 0.58
C HIS A 545 36.63 -0.06 -0.20
N ASN A 546 37.02 -0.26 -1.48
CA ASN A 546 36.44 -1.30 -2.35
C ASN A 546 37.50 -2.15 -3.07
N PRO A 547 38.33 -2.92 -2.32
CA PRO A 547 39.36 -3.76 -2.93
C PRO A 547 38.76 -4.83 -3.86
N ASN A 548 37.62 -5.43 -3.49
CA ASN A 548 36.97 -6.46 -4.28
C ASN A 548 36.55 -5.97 -5.68
N LEU A 549 36.06 -4.73 -5.79
CA LEU A 549 35.71 -4.14 -7.07
C LEU A 549 36.95 -3.86 -7.91
N LEU A 550 38.01 -3.34 -7.30
CA LEU A 550 39.28 -3.12 -7.97
C LEU A 550 39.86 -4.44 -8.52
N TYR A 551 39.85 -5.52 -7.75
CA TYR A 551 40.28 -6.84 -8.21
C TYR A 551 39.42 -7.35 -9.38
N ALA A 552 38.09 -7.22 -9.29
CA ALA A 552 37.19 -7.65 -10.36
C ALA A 552 37.42 -6.88 -11.67
N LEU A 553 37.67 -5.57 -11.58
CA LEU A 553 38.01 -4.71 -12.72
C LEU A 553 39.34 -5.09 -13.36
N LEU A 554 40.39 -5.29 -12.55
CA LEU A 554 41.70 -5.68 -13.05
C LEU A 554 41.66 -7.05 -13.74
N TYR A 555 40.90 -8.00 -13.19
CA TYR A 555 40.74 -9.34 -13.77
C TYR A 555 40.02 -9.34 -15.12
N LYS A 556 39.14 -8.37 -15.37
CA LYS A 556 38.34 -8.26 -16.60
C LYS A 556 38.66 -7.01 -17.43
N ARG A 557 39.91 -6.53 -17.36
CA ARG A 557 40.34 -5.28 -18.03
C ARG A 557 40.01 -5.24 -19.53
N GLU A 558 40.17 -6.36 -20.22
CA GLU A 558 39.93 -6.49 -21.67
C GLU A 558 38.51 -6.08 -22.08
N LEU A 559 37.51 -6.25 -21.21
CA LEU A 559 36.12 -5.86 -21.48
C LEU A 559 35.96 -4.36 -21.75
N PHE A 560 36.83 -3.53 -21.18
CA PHE A 560 36.77 -2.07 -21.29
C PHE A 560 37.51 -1.54 -22.52
N GLU A 561 38.44 -2.32 -23.09
CA GLU A 561 39.29 -1.85 -24.19
C GLU A 561 38.51 -1.61 -25.47
N GLN A 562 37.45 -2.40 -25.71
CA GLN A 562 36.57 -2.26 -26.88
C GLN A 562 35.81 -0.91 -26.91
N PHE A 563 35.64 -0.24 -25.77
CA PHE A 563 34.91 1.03 -25.68
C PHE A 563 35.82 2.26 -25.71
N ARG A 564 37.16 2.09 -25.71
CA ARG A 564 38.11 3.22 -25.72
C ARG A 564 37.99 4.11 -26.96
N SER A 565 37.63 3.53 -28.10
CA SER A 565 37.49 4.23 -29.38
C SER A 565 36.07 4.75 -29.62
N HIS A 566 35.11 4.46 -28.74
CA HIS A 566 33.73 4.86 -28.94
C HIS A 566 33.52 6.29 -28.42
N PRO A 567 33.01 7.24 -29.24
CA PRO A 567 32.89 8.65 -28.86
C PRO A 567 32.10 8.87 -27.57
N SER A 568 31.04 8.07 -27.35
CA SER A 568 30.14 8.20 -26.20
C SER A 568 30.73 7.76 -24.86
N PHE A 569 31.87 7.07 -24.85
CA PHE A 569 32.48 6.49 -23.63
C PHE A 569 33.92 6.95 -23.38
N GLN A 570 34.49 7.75 -24.29
CA GLN A 570 35.92 8.09 -24.31
C GLN A 570 36.38 8.84 -23.05
N ASP A 571 35.55 9.78 -22.58
CA ASP A 571 35.77 10.58 -21.37
C ASP A 571 35.81 9.70 -20.10
N ILE A 572 34.84 8.78 -19.96
CA ILE A 572 34.76 7.87 -18.82
C ILE A 572 35.94 6.88 -18.84
N MET A 573 36.30 6.35 -20.02
CA MET A 573 37.43 5.42 -20.16
C MET A 573 38.76 6.07 -19.80
N GLN A 574 38.98 7.34 -20.17
CA GLN A 574 40.19 8.07 -19.81
C GLN A 574 40.32 8.27 -18.29
N ASN A 575 39.22 8.57 -17.61
CA ASN A 575 39.21 8.70 -16.16
C ASN A 575 39.51 7.36 -15.48
N LEU A 576 38.83 6.28 -15.91
CA LEU A 576 39.08 4.93 -15.42
C LEU A 576 40.55 4.50 -15.61
N ASP A 577 41.16 4.75 -16.77
CA ASP A 577 42.55 4.42 -17.05
C ASP A 577 43.55 5.25 -16.21
N THR A 578 43.16 6.46 -15.77
CA THR A 578 43.95 7.32 -14.90
C THR A 578 43.89 6.81 -13.46
N VAL A 579 42.69 6.65 -12.92
CA VAL A 579 42.47 6.12 -11.56
C VAL A 579 43.08 4.72 -11.44
N ARG A 580 42.97 3.86 -12.46
CA ARG A 580 43.58 2.53 -12.46
C ARG A 580 45.12 2.58 -12.41
N ARG A 581 45.75 3.50 -13.14
CA ARG A 581 47.22 3.66 -13.11
C ARG A 581 47.70 4.08 -11.73
N ASP A 582 47.01 5.03 -11.11
CA ASP A 582 47.29 5.47 -9.75
C ASP A 582 47.03 4.36 -8.72
N SER A 583 45.97 3.56 -8.93
CA SER A 583 45.63 2.40 -8.10
C SER A 583 46.68 1.30 -8.14
N VAL A 584 47.18 0.97 -9.33
CA VAL A 584 48.26 -0.02 -9.52
C VAL A 584 49.55 0.46 -8.87
N PHE A 585 49.83 1.77 -8.93
CA PHE A 585 50.96 2.39 -8.25
C PHE A 585 50.81 2.37 -6.72
N LEU A 586 49.61 2.59 -6.19
CA LEU A 586 49.32 2.49 -4.75
C LEU A 586 49.40 1.05 -4.23
N LEU A 587 48.90 0.08 -5.01
CA LEU A 587 49.00 -1.34 -4.68
C LEU A 587 50.45 -1.84 -4.72
N SER A 588 51.25 -1.38 -5.70
CA SER A 588 52.67 -1.72 -5.77
C SER A 588 53.47 -1.08 -4.63
N SER A 589 53.13 0.15 -4.22
CA SER A 589 53.74 0.85 -3.07
C SER A 589 53.39 0.20 -1.71
N LYS A 590 52.14 -0.23 -1.52
CA LYS A 590 51.74 -0.99 -0.31
C LYS A 590 52.38 -2.38 -0.25
N HIS A 591 52.46 -3.10 -1.37
CA HIS A 591 53.19 -4.38 -1.41
C HIS A 591 54.70 -4.20 -1.18
N SER A 592 55.28 -3.10 -1.68
CA SER A 592 56.68 -2.74 -1.42
C SER A 592 56.91 -2.39 0.06
N SER A 593 55.95 -1.73 0.71
CA SER A 593 56.05 -1.39 2.14
C SER A 593 55.93 -2.62 3.05
N VAL A 594 55.11 -3.62 2.68
CA VAL A 594 55.03 -4.92 3.38
C VAL A 594 56.31 -5.73 3.19
N TYR A 595 56.93 -5.68 2.00
CA TYR A 595 58.23 -6.31 1.75
C TYR A 595 59.37 -5.64 2.55
N ILE A 596 59.39 -4.31 2.60
CA ILE A 596 60.38 -3.54 3.36
C ILE A 596 60.24 -3.77 4.88
N TYR A 597 59.02 -3.90 5.41
CA TYR A 597 58.81 -4.26 6.82
C TYR A 597 59.24 -5.70 7.14
N SER A 598 59.09 -6.65 6.21
CA SER A 598 59.58 -8.02 6.42
C SER A 598 61.12 -8.13 6.38
N CYS A 599 61.78 -7.27 5.61
CA CYS A 599 63.24 -7.22 5.54
C CYS A 599 63.89 -6.49 6.74
N LEU A 600 63.14 -5.69 7.50
CA LEU A 600 63.64 -4.96 8.66
C LEU A 600 63.47 -5.71 10.01
N GLN A 601 62.79 -6.87 10.03
CA GLN A 601 62.61 -7.69 11.24
C GLN A 601 63.61 -8.83 11.41
N HIS A 602 64.56 -9.00 10.49
CA HIS A 602 65.71 -9.89 10.68
C HIS A 602 67.02 -9.18 10.33
N PRO A 603 67.62 -8.42 11.26
CA PRO A 603 69.05 -8.19 11.22
C PRO A 603 69.76 -9.44 11.77
N ASN A 604 70.69 -9.98 10.99
CA ASN A 604 71.69 -10.93 11.48
C ASN A 604 72.41 -10.40 12.74
#